data_AF-A0AAV6TRP6-F1
#
_entry.id   AF-A0AAV6TRP6-F1
#
_cell.length_a   1.000
_cell.length_b   1.000
_cell.length_c   1.000
_cell.angle_alpha   90.00
_cell.angle_beta   90.00
_cell.angle_gamma   90.00
#
_symmetry.space_group_name_H-M   'P 1'
#
loop_
_entity.id
_entity.type
_entity.pdbx_description
1 polymer ?
#
loop_
_entity_poly.entity_id
_entity_poly.type
_entity_poly.pdbx_seq_one_letter_code
_entity_poly.pdbx_strand_id
1 'polypeptide(L)'
;MGERIHRLFDPDEKHHQPAPPCEDVPRKSPQEALAREGCRSRLFLSLLSGLPNEQDFVLGALAGLGAPLLSPRMLEVLVAQAGVWGPGAALGGLYSECWRGVEGRRMRLFWRATLHPPLCATLGVDAAAGEEEEPFLEPWELRAEGCRVTQVALILHNLSFEVQNVSVLVNSAIFIRFLLLCIHCSWANLKQIAFDTLANIAEEVVLCGGEEADRLLLGVVLAGVVSGDRFVALRSMDALAQMAPRNELLLVPRIDTQVCGRLVSLLSVRDVLLLHLALECLCALSELGRAPCDCIARTPGVA
;
A
#
# COMPACT_ATOMS: atom_id res chain seq x y z
N MET A 1 -73.67 -32.15 19.64
CA MET A 1 -73.76 -30.76 20.16
C MET A 1 -72.51 -30.04 19.65
N GLY A 2 -72.67 -29.12 18.68
CA GLY A 2 -71.67 -28.13 18.20
C GLY A 2 -70.39 -28.67 17.54
N GLU A 3 -70.28 -28.77 16.20
CA GLU A 3 -69.89 -27.74 15.21
C GLU A 3 -68.36 -27.54 14.99
N ARG A 4 -67.92 -27.89 13.76
CA ARG A 4 -66.98 -27.21 12.83
C ARG A 4 -65.57 -26.83 13.35
N ILE A 5 -64.48 -27.44 12.88
CA ILE A 5 -63.78 -27.26 11.58
C ILE A 5 -63.31 -25.82 11.29
N HIS A 6 -61.98 -25.68 11.12
CA HIS A 6 -61.18 -24.62 10.44
C HIS A 6 -61.04 -23.22 11.06
N ARG A 7 -59.79 -22.87 11.44
CA ARG A 7 -59.00 -21.68 11.01
C ARG A 7 -57.63 -21.73 11.71
N LEU A 8 -56.55 -22.04 10.97
CA LEU A 8 -55.65 -21.08 10.28
C LEU A 8 -54.72 -20.41 11.30
N PHE A 9 -53.45 -20.84 11.38
CA PHE A 9 -52.32 -20.09 10.83
C PHE A 9 -52.46 -18.59 11.11
N ASP A 10 -51.88 -18.16 12.22
CA ASP A 10 -51.54 -16.76 12.44
C ASP A 10 -50.00 -16.66 12.37
N PRO A 11 -49.42 -16.16 11.26
CA PRO A 11 -47.98 -16.12 11.03
C PRO A 11 -47.31 -14.85 11.59
N ASP A 12 -47.92 -14.14 12.54
CA ASP A 12 -47.50 -12.79 12.94
C ASP A 12 -47.17 -12.59 14.43
N GLU A 13 -46.64 -13.60 15.12
CA GLU A 13 -45.91 -13.37 16.39
C GLU A 13 -44.41 -13.22 16.15
N LYS A 14 -44.05 -12.17 15.42
CA LYS A 14 -42.68 -11.62 15.45
C LYS A 14 -42.45 -11.00 16.82
N HIS A 15 -41.72 -11.69 17.69
CA HIS A 15 -41.04 -11.07 18.84
C HIS A 15 -40.18 -9.91 18.32
N HIS A 16 -40.75 -8.70 18.31
CA HIS A 16 -40.03 -7.45 18.07
C HIS A 16 -39.17 -7.19 19.30
N GLN A 17 -37.94 -7.71 19.29
CA GLN A 17 -36.87 -7.04 20.01
C GLN A 17 -36.71 -5.66 19.36
N PRO A 18 -36.84 -4.54 20.09
CA PRO A 18 -36.54 -3.24 19.53
C PRO A 18 -35.08 -3.26 19.09
N ALA A 19 -34.84 -2.86 17.84
CA ALA A 19 -33.49 -2.64 17.34
C ALA A 19 -32.73 -1.75 18.33
N PRO A 20 -31.44 -2.01 18.59
CA PRO A 20 -30.63 -1.08 19.37
C PRO A 20 -30.76 0.31 18.72
N PRO A 21 -30.90 1.39 19.51
CA PRO A 21 -30.93 2.73 18.94
C PRO A 21 -29.70 2.87 18.07
N CYS A 22 -29.93 3.24 16.80
CA CYS A 22 -28.88 3.62 15.87
C CYS A 22 -28.07 4.70 16.61
N GLU A 23 -26.88 4.36 17.10
CA GLU A 23 -25.99 5.35 17.67
C GLU A 23 -25.72 6.34 16.54
N ASP A 24 -26.31 7.53 16.67
CA ASP A 24 -26.01 8.66 15.83
C ASP A 24 -24.51 8.89 15.93
N VAL A 25 -23.77 8.35 14.95
CA VAL A 25 -22.40 8.77 14.68
C VAL A 25 -22.49 10.29 14.58
N PRO A 26 -21.81 11.05 15.45
CA PRO A 26 -22.00 12.49 15.49
C PRO A 26 -21.66 13.04 14.11
N ARG A 27 -22.68 13.53 13.39
CA ARG A 27 -22.50 14.30 12.17
C ARG A 27 -21.70 15.54 12.57
N LYS A 28 -20.39 15.50 12.31
CA LYS A 28 -19.43 16.57 12.59
C LYS A 28 -20.03 17.91 12.12
N SER A 29 -19.90 18.93 12.95
CA SER A 29 -20.54 20.23 12.69
C SER A 29 -20.06 20.80 11.33
N PRO A 30 -20.92 21.48 10.55
CA PRO A 30 -20.53 22.07 9.26
C PRO A 30 -19.34 23.04 9.35
N GLN A 31 -19.16 23.68 10.52
CA GLN A 31 -18.06 24.59 10.81
C GLN A 31 -16.72 23.86 10.98
N GLU A 32 -16.70 22.69 11.62
CA GLU A 32 -15.50 21.84 11.72
C GLU A 32 -15.09 21.27 10.36
N ALA A 33 -16.06 20.90 9.52
CA ALA A 33 -15.79 20.44 8.16
C ALA A 33 -15.16 21.56 7.31
N LEU A 34 -15.69 22.77 7.38
CA LEU A 34 -15.16 23.93 6.67
C LEU A 34 -13.77 24.36 7.17
N ALA A 35 -13.53 24.30 8.49
CA ALA A 35 -12.22 24.58 9.08
C ALA A 35 -11.17 23.55 8.65
N ARG A 36 -11.53 22.26 8.59
CA ARG A 36 -10.67 21.19 8.06
C ARG A 36 -10.37 21.40 6.58
N GLU A 37 -11.36 21.79 5.78
CA GLU A 37 -11.21 22.07 4.35
C GLU A 37 -10.27 23.28 4.09
N GLY A 38 -10.41 24.34 4.89
CA GLY A 38 -9.51 25.50 4.85
C GLY A 38 -8.09 25.20 5.33
N CYS A 39 -7.91 24.26 6.26
CA CYS A 39 -6.60 23.76 6.68
C CYS A 39 -5.96 22.90 5.58
N ARG A 40 -6.73 21.97 5.00
CA ARG A 40 -6.31 21.10 3.89
C ARG A 40 -5.83 21.91 2.69
N SER A 41 -6.54 22.98 2.35
CA SER A 41 -6.18 23.87 1.25
C SER A 41 -4.86 24.60 1.50
N ARG A 42 -4.58 25.02 2.73
CA ARG A 42 -3.31 25.65 3.11
C ARG A 42 -2.14 24.67 3.05
N LEU A 43 -2.30 23.46 3.61
CA LEU A 43 -1.27 22.41 3.54
C LEU A 43 -0.94 22.05 2.09
N PHE A 44 -1.97 21.94 1.24
CA PHE A 44 -1.80 21.67 -0.19
C PHE A 44 -1.00 22.76 -0.90
N LEU A 45 -1.35 24.03 -0.69
CA LEU A 45 -0.66 25.17 -1.31
C LEU A 45 0.79 25.29 -0.81
N SER A 46 1.03 25.08 0.48
CA SER A 46 2.39 25.09 1.04
C SER A 46 3.26 23.97 0.44
N LEU A 47 2.71 22.76 0.23
CA LEU A 47 3.44 21.69 -0.46
C LEU A 47 3.75 22.06 -1.92
N LEU A 48 2.76 22.62 -2.63
CA LEU A 48 2.90 23.06 -4.02
C LEU A 48 3.84 24.24 -4.21
N SER A 49 4.12 25.02 -3.17
CA SER A 49 4.91 26.26 -3.27
C SER A 49 6.35 26.04 -3.76
N GLY A 50 6.88 24.83 -3.65
CA GLY A 50 8.28 24.52 -3.96
C GLY A 50 9.28 25.00 -2.89
N LEU A 51 8.83 25.78 -1.89
CA LEU A 51 9.69 26.37 -0.87
C LEU A 51 10.13 25.30 0.14
N PRO A 52 11.44 25.02 0.29
CA PRO A 52 11.90 23.89 1.10
C PRO A 52 11.43 23.95 2.56
N ASN A 53 11.49 25.12 3.19
CA ASN A 53 11.11 25.31 4.58
C ASN A 53 9.61 25.08 4.82
N GLU A 54 8.75 25.57 3.91
CA GLU A 54 7.30 25.38 3.97
C GLU A 54 6.94 23.90 3.81
N GLN A 55 7.60 23.22 2.89
CA GLN A 55 7.38 21.80 2.65
C GLN A 55 7.78 20.95 3.86
N ASP A 56 8.90 21.26 4.51
CA ASP A 56 9.36 20.54 5.70
C ASP A 56 8.43 20.76 6.89
N PHE A 57 7.96 21.99 7.07
CA PHE A 57 6.93 22.31 8.05
C PHE A 57 5.65 21.49 7.79
N VAL A 58 5.16 21.44 6.55
CA VAL A 58 3.94 20.69 6.22
C VAL A 58 4.12 19.18 6.37
N LEU A 59 5.25 18.61 5.94
CA LEU A 59 5.52 17.19 6.14
C LEU A 59 5.58 16.85 7.64
N GLY A 60 6.18 17.72 8.45
CA GLY A 60 6.16 17.57 9.91
C GLY A 60 4.74 17.65 10.48
N ALA A 61 3.94 18.62 10.02
CA ALA A 61 2.56 18.79 10.43
C ALA A 61 1.68 17.59 10.04
N LEU A 62 1.81 17.08 8.82
CA LEU A 62 1.06 15.91 8.34
C LEU A 62 1.42 14.63 9.08
N ALA A 63 2.69 14.47 9.46
CA ALA A 63 3.11 13.35 10.30
C ALA A 63 2.48 13.40 11.71
N GLY A 64 2.23 14.61 12.24
CA GLY A 64 1.68 14.82 13.59
C GLY A 64 0.15 15.02 13.68
N LEU A 65 -0.52 15.49 12.63
CA LEU A 65 -1.92 15.94 12.68
C LEU A 65 -2.96 14.81 12.66
N GLY A 66 -2.56 13.56 12.43
CA GLY A 66 -3.49 12.44 12.24
C GLY A 66 -4.22 12.52 10.90
N ALA A 67 -4.44 11.36 10.30
CA ALA A 67 -4.81 11.15 8.90
C ALA A 67 -5.84 12.16 8.30
N PRO A 68 -5.42 13.20 7.55
CA PRO A 68 -6.36 13.98 6.76
C PRO A 68 -6.97 13.14 5.64
N LEU A 69 -8.22 13.46 5.26
CA LEU A 69 -8.84 12.87 4.07
C LEU A 69 -8.02 13.22 2.83
N LEU A 70 -7.48 12.18 2.20
CA LEU A 70 -6.60 12.28 1.05
C LEU A 70 -7.43 12.57 -0.21
N SER A 71 -7.01 13.57 -0.99
CA SER A 71 -7.48 13.74 -2.36
C SER A 71 -6.41 13.21 -3.33
N PRO A 72 -6.78 12.77 -4.55
CA PRO A 72 -5.80 12.31 -5.53
C PRO A 72 -4.69 13.35 -5.81
N ARG A 73 -5.05 14.63 -5.84
CA ARG A 73 -4.08 15.72 -6.02
C ARG A 73 -3.16 15.91 -4.83
N MET A 74 -3.66 15.79 -3.60
CA MET A 74 -2.81 15.83 -2.41
C MET A 74 -1.82 14.66 -2.43
N LEU A 75 -2.28 13.46 -2.80
CA LEU A 75 -1.42 12.28 -2.93
C LEU A 75 -0.30 12.48 -3.96
N GLU A 76 -0.62 12.99 -5.15
CA GLU A 76 0.38 13.31 -6.18
C GLU A 76 1.46 14.28 -5.64
N VAL A 77 1.04 15.33 -4.95
CA VAL A 77 1.93 16.36 -4.40
C VAL A 77 2.79 15.81 -3.26
N LEU A 78 2.24 14.94 -2.41
CA LEU A 78 2.97 14.26 -1.34
C LEU A 78 4.03 13.31 -1.89
N VAL A 79 3.66 12.44 -2.84
CA VAL A 79 4.59 11.49 -3.46
C VAL A 79 5.67 12.23 -4.26
N ALA A 80 5.34 13.38 -4.85
CA ALA A 80 6.32 14.24 -5.51
C ALA A 80 7.38 14.81 -4.54
N GLN A 81 7.10 14.91 -3.22
CA GLN A 81 8.13 15.24 -2.22
C GLN A 81 9.21 14.16 -2.09
N ALA A 82 8.94 12.94 -2.55
CA ALA A 82 9.92 11.87 -2.66
C ALA A 82 10.53 11.77 -4.07
N GLY A 83 10.31 12.76 -4.95
CA GLY A 83 10.88 12.80 -6.29
C GLY A 83 10.25 11.80 -7.27
N VAL A 84 9.02 11.37 -7.01
CA VAL A 84 8.27 10.44 -7.86
C VAL A 84 7.10 11.22 -8.50
N TRP A 85 7.18 11.44 -9.81
CA TRP A 85 6.24 12.32 -10.53
C TRP A 85 5.37 11.60 -11.55
N GLY A 86 4.13 12.05 -11.70
CA GLY A 86 3.23 11.55 -12.74
C GLY A 86 3.66 11.88 -14.17
N PRO A 87 3.02 11.25 -15.16
CA PRO A 87 3.33 11.42 -16.59
C PRO A 87 3.20 12.87 -17.11
N GLY A 88 2.47 13.74 -16.40
CA GLY A 88 2.28 15.14 -16.78
C GLY A 88 3.49 16.05 -16.54
N ALA A 89 4.57 15.58 -15.91
CA ALA A 89 5.87 16.23 -15.66
C ALA A 89 5.89 17.67 -15.07
N ALA A 90 4.76 18.36 -14.93
CA ALA A 90 4.70 19.76 -14.49
C ALA A 90 5.22 19.94 -13.05
N LEU A 91 4.83 19.05 -12.14
CA LEU A 91 5.38 19.00 -10.79
C LEU A 91 6.88 18.64 -10.79
N GLY A 92 7.29 17.77 -11.71
CA GLY A 92 8.69 17.38 -11.86
C GLY A 92 9.56 18.57 -12.28
N GLY A 93 9.13 19.34 -13.28
CA GLY A 93 9.80 20.56 -13.72
C GLY A 93 9.87 21.60 -12.61
N LEU A 94 8.73 21.93 -11.99
CA LEU A 94 8.65 22.90 -10.89
C LEU A 94 9.62 22.54 -9.76
N TYR A 95 9.58 21.30 -9.25
CA TYR A 95 10.45 20.91 -8.16
C TYR A 95 11.91 20.80 -8.57
N SER A 96 12.21 20.34 -9.79
CA SER A 96 13.60 20.29 -10.29
C SER A 96 14.21 21.69 -10.39
N GLU A 97 13.42 22.70 -10.72
CA GLU A 97 13.85 24.10 -10.73
C GLU A 97 13.99 24.65 -9.30
N CYS A 98 12.94 24.54 -8.48
CA CYS A 98 12.93 25.09 -7.13
C CYS A 98 13.96 24.45 -6.19
N TRP A 99 14.29 23.18 -6.41
CA TRP A 99 15.18 22.42 -5.54
C TRP A 99 16.60 22.27 -6.06
N ARG A 100 16.92 22.91 -7.20
CA ARG A 100 18.27 22.85 -7.75
C ARG A 100 19.27 23.41 -6.73
N GLY A 101 20.26 22.59 -6.36
CA GLY A 101 21.30 22.97 -5.40
C GLY A 101 20.85 23.00 -3.93
N VAL A 102 19.63 22.55 -3.62
CA VAL A 102 19.14 22.44 -2.25
C VAL A 102 19.47 21.04 -1.71
N GLU A 103 20.15 20.99 -0.55
CA GLU A 103 20.43 19.74 0.14
C GLU A 103 19.14 18.99 0.54
N GLY A 104 19.14 17.66 0.48
CA GLY A 104 17.96 16.87 0.83
C GLY A 104 16.85 16.89 -0.21
N ARG A 105 17.18 17.33 -1.45
CA ARG A 105 16.23 17.42 -2.56
C ARG A 105 16.70 16.72 -3.84
N ARG A 106 17.82 16.01 -3.80
CA ARG A 106 18.35 15.25 -4.94
C ARG A 106 17.76 13.83 -4.98
N MET A 107 16.42 13.72 -4.96
CA MET A 107 15.73 12.43 -4.84
C MET A 107 16.06 11.44 -5.95
N ARG A 108 16.40 11.91 -7.16
CA ARG A 108 16.90 11.03 -8.23
C ARG A 108 18.19 10.33 -7.85
N LEU A 109 19.17 11.09 -7.36
CA LEU A 109 20.44 10.54 -6.88
C LEU A 109 20.22 9.52 -5.76
N PHE A 110 19.34 9.86 -4.82
CA PHE A 110 18.92 8.93 -3.77
C PHE A 110 18.38 7.62 -4.35
N TRP A 111 17.42 7.66 -5.27
CA TRP A 111 16.85 6.44 -5.84
C TRP A 111 17.87 5.62 -6.63
N ARG A 112 18.73 6.26 -7.43
CA ARG A 112 19.78 5.55 -8.18
C ARG A 112 20.82 4.89 -7.28
N ALA A 113 21.20 5.54 -6.19
CA ALA A 113 22.19 5.02 -5.26
C ALA A 113 21.65 3.90 -4.36
N THR A 114 20.33 3.82 -4.18
CA THR A 114 19.69 2.90 -3.23
C THR A 114 18.90 1.77 -3.90
N LEU A 115 18.84 1.74 -5.24
CA LEU A 115 18.12 0.74 -6.02
C LEU A 115 19.05 -0.02 -6.96
N HIS A 116 18.62 -1.22 -7.33
CA HIS A 116 19.28 -1.99 -8.39
C HIS A 116 19.02 -1.33 -9.77
N PRO A 117 20.04 -1.11 -10.62
CA PRO A 117 19.89 -0.26 -11.82
C PRO A 117 18.76 -0.64 -12.80
N PRO A 118 18.51 -1.93 -13.10
CA PRO A 118 17.34 -2.34 -13.89
C PRO A 118 16.00 -1.83 -13.35
N LEU A 119 15.84 -1.74 -12.02
CA LEU A 119 14.59 -1.25 -11.41
C LEU A 119 14.44 0.26 -11.54
N CYS A 120 15.54 1.02 -11.60
CA CYS A 120 15.50 2.47 -11.85
C CYS A 120 14.85 2.78 -13.20
N ALA A 121 15.22 2.02 -14.23
CA ALA A 121 14.63 2.15 -15.56
C ALA A 121 13.15 1.72 -15.55
N THR A 122 12.85 0.56 -14.96
CA THR A 122 11.48 0.03 -14.93
C THR A 122 10.50 0.92 -14.15
N LEU A 123 10.94 1.53 -13.05
CA LEU A 123 10.12 2.39 -12.21
C LEU A 123 10.22 3.88 -12.60
N GLY A 124 10.85 4.19 -13.74
CA GLY A 124 10.87 5.53 -14.32
C GLY A 124 11.63 6.56 -13.48
N VAL A 125 12.70 6.15 -12.80
CA VAL A 125 13.66 7.06 -12.14
C VAL A 125 14.54 7.74 -13.19
N ASP A 126 14.94 7.00 -14.22
CA ASP A 126 15.86 7.45 -15.27
C ASP A 126 15.18 8.21 -16.44
N ALA A 127 13.84 8.23 -16.49
CA ALA A 127 13.07 8.66 -17.66
C ALA A 127 13.20 10.15 -18.06
N ALA A 128 13.89 10.97 -17.27
CA ALA A 128 13.95 12.42 -17.50
C ALA A 128 15.34 13.02 -17.23
N ALA A 129 16.41 12.23 -17.39
CA ALA A 129 17.78 12.70 -17.31
C ALA A 129 18.41 12.85 -18.71
N GLY A 130 18.99 14.02 -18.96
CA GLY A 130 20.06 14.16 -19.95
C GLY A 130 21.34 13.50 -19.45
N GLU A 131 22.35 13.40 -20.31
CA GLU A 131 23.67 12.80 -20.07
C GLU A 131 24.54 13.64 -19.10
N GLU A 132 24.04 14.00 -17.92
CA GLU A 132 24.91 14.61 -16.90
C GLU A 132 25.64 13.51 -16.12
N GLU A 133 26.97 13.64 -16.01
CA GLU A 133 27.79 12.80 -15.14
C GLU A 133 27.41 13.06 -13.68
N GLU A 134 26.71 12.11 -13.09
CA GLU A 134 26.28 12.17 -11.70
C GLU A 134 27.43 11.73 -10.78
N PRO A 135 27.72 12.48 -9.71
CA PRO A 135 28.81 12.16 -8.80
C PRO A 135 28.54 10.84 -8.05
N PHE A 136 29.60 10.07 -7.81
CA PHE A 136 29.55 8.99 -6.83
C PHE A 136 29.35 9.60 -5.44
N LEU A 137 28.24 9.27 -4.78
CA LEU A 137 27.90 9.77 -3.46
C LEU A 137 28.07 8.69 -2.40
N GLU A 138 28.65 9.07 -1.27
CA GLU A 138 28.70 8.24 -0.08
C GLU A 138 27.31 8.15 0.59
N PRO A 139 26.98 7.05 1.29
CA PRO A 139 25.65 6.86 1.88
C PRO A 139 25.18 7.99 2.83
N TRP A 140 26.12 8.65 3.54
CA TRP A 140 25.77 9.74 4.47
C TRP A 140 25.39 11.04 3.75
N GLU A 141 25.85 11.25 2.51
CA GLU A 141 25.50 12.40 1.68
C GLU A 141 24.05 12.34 1.17
N LEU A 142 23.43 11.16 1.30
CA LEU A 142 22.03 10.91 0.97
C LEU A 142 21.10 10.96 2.19
N ARG A 143 21.65 11.29 3.37
CA ARG A 143 20.87 11.23 4.62
C ARG A 143 19.68 12.17 4.61
N ALA A 144 19.84 13.37 4.08
CA ALA A 144 18.76 14.36 4.03
C ALA A 144 17.63 13.87 3.10
N GLU A 145 17.96 13.36 1.91
CA GLU A 145 17.01 12.78 0.97
C GLU A 145 16.34 11.53 1.57
N GLY A 146 17.11 10.65 2.17
CA GLY A 146 16.61 9.43 2.81
C GLY A 146 15.64 9.73 3.95
N CYS A 147 15.96 10.69 4.83
CA CYS A 147 15.05 11.14 5.89
C CYS A 147 13.74 11.70 5.32
N ARG A 148 13.81 12.51 4.25
CA ARG A 148 12.61 13.03 3.58
C ARG A 148 11.74 11.92 3.00
N VAL A 149 12.35 10.98 2.25
CA VAL A 149 11.63 9.86 1.64
C VAL A 149 10.99 8.98 2.72
N THR A 150 11.71 8.69 3.81
CA THR A 150 11.17 7.97 4.96
C THR A 150 10.00 8.70 5.61
N GLN A 151 10.07 10.03 5.74
CA GLN A 151 8.97 10.82 6.29
C GLN A 151 7.72 10.75 5.39
N VAL A 152 7.88 10.86 4.07
CA VAL A 152 6.77 10.70 3.12
C VAL A 152 6.17 9.30 3.21
N ALA A 153 7.00 8.26 3.27
CA ALA A 153 6.54 6.88 3.42
C ALA A 153 5.75 6.68 4.72
N LEU A 154 6.21 7.24 5.85
CA LEU A 154 5.52 7.17 7.13
C LEU A 154 4.17 7.89 7.12
N ILE A 155 4.08 9.06 6.47
CA ILE A 155 2.81 9.78 6.31
C ILE A 155 1.82 8.90 5.53
N LEU A 156 2.25 8.32 4.41
CA LEU A 156 1.41 7.48 3.57
C LEU A 156 1.01 6.17 4.26
N HIS A 157 1.92 5.56 5.01
CA HIS A 157 1.65 4.43 5.88
C HIS A 157 0.56 4.78 6.91
N ASN A 158 0.68 5.91 7.59
CA ASN A 158 -0.32 6.34 8.59
C ASN A 158 -1.68 6.62 7.94
N LEU A 159 -1.69 7.18 6.72
CA LEU A 159 -2.91 7.40 5.96
C LEU A 159 -3.59 6.10 5.50
N SER A 160 -2.81 5.02 5.29
CA SER A 160 -3.32 3.73 4.81
C SER A 160 -4.17 2.96 5.83
N PHE A 161 -4.13 3.32 7.11
CA PHE A 161 -5.03 2.73 8.12
C PHE A 161 -6.48 3.20 7.98
N GLU A 162 -6.70 4.34 7.32
CA GLU A 162 -8.05 4.88 7.14
C GLU A 162 -8.66 4.36 5.83
N VAL A 163 -9.73 3.57 5.94
CA VAL A 163 -10.42 2.95 4.79
C VAL A 163 -10.81 3.99 3.71
N GLN A 164 -11.15 5.22 4.10
CA GLN A 164 -11.52 6.25 3.11
C GLN A 164 -10.32 6.69 2.24
N ASN A 165 -9.09 6.55 2.73
CA ASN A 165 -7.89 6.89 2.00
C ASN A 165 -7.39 5.73 1.13
N VAL A 166 -7.68 4.48 1.50
CA VAL A 166 -7.20 3.28 0.78
C VAL A 166 -7.60 3.35 -0.69
N SER A 167 -8.87 3.64 -0.98
CA SER A 167 -9.36 3.79 -2.35
C SER A 167 -8.58 4.84 -3.17
N VAL A 168 -8.11 5.93 -2.55
CA VAL A 168 -7.31 6.96 -3.24
C VAL A 168 -5.88 6.49 -3.46
N LEU A 169 -5.32 5.73 -2.52
CA LEU A 169 -3.98 5.16 -2.61
C LEU A 169 -3.89 4.11 -3.71
N VAL A 170 -4.76 3.09 -3.71
CA VAL A 170 -4.70 1.96 -4.65
C VAL A 170 -4.97 2.37 -6.09
N ASN A 171 -5.78 3.41 -6.31
CA ASN A 171 -6.09 3.93 -7.66
C ASN A 171 -5.01 4.87 -8.22
N SER A 172 -3.91 5.10 -7.49
CA SER A 172 -2.82 5.99 -7.91
C SER A 172 -1.60 5.20 -8.37
N ALA A 173 -1.39 5.13 -9.68
CA ALA A 173 -0.21 4.50 -10.28
C ALA A 173 1.12 5.10 -9.75
N ILE A 174 1.13 6.39 -9.44
CA ILE A 174 2.29 7.10 -8.91
C ILE A 174 2.61 6.62 -7.49
N PHE A 175 1.57 6.38 -6.68
CA PHE A 175 1.73 5.82 -5.34
C PHE A 175 2.20 4.37 -5.38
N ILE A 176 1.61 3.51 -6.22
CA ILE A 176 2.05 2.12 -6.38
C ILE A 176 3.52 2.07 -6.83
N ARG A 177 3.91 2.93 -7.77
CA ARG A 177 5.32 3.08 -8.19
C ARG A 177 6.23 3.53 -7.05
N PHE A 178 5.80 4.51 -6.24
CA PHE A 178 6.53 4.92 -5.04
C PHE A 178 6.68 3.77 -4.03
N LEU A 179 5.62 2.99 -3.83
CA LEU A 179 5.63 1.84 -2.93
C LEU A 179 6.65 0.78 -3.39
N LEU A 180 6.66 0.46 -4.69
CA LEU A 180 7.64 -0.45 -5.30
C LEU A 180 9.08 0.06 -5.16
N LEU A 181 9.31 1.37 -5.36
CA LEU A 181 10.62 2.00 -5.12
C LEU A 181 11.05 1.78 -3.65
N CYS A 182 10.17 2.03 -2.68
CA CYS A 182 10.46 1.82 -1.27
C CYS A 182 10.73 0.35 -0.91
N ILE A 183 10.00 -0.61 -1.49
CA ILE A 183 10.19 -2.04 -1.27
C ILE A 183 11.57 -2.50 -1.72
N HIS A 184 12.05 -2.00 -2.87
CA HIS A 184 13.34 -2.39 -3.43
C HIS A 184 14.52 -1.55 -2.91
N CYS A 185 14.23 -0.51 -2.12
CA CYS A 185 15.24 0.39 -1.59
C CYS A 185 16.10 -0.28 -0.51
N SER A 186 17.40 -0.01 -0.53
CA SER A 186 18.35 -0.44 0.50
C SER A 186 18.42 0.50 1.71
N TRP A 187 17.71 1.63 1.68
CA TRP A 187 17.77 2.65 2.74
C TRP A 187 16.93 2.29 3.97
N ALA A 188 17.64 2.11 5.09
CA ALA A 188 17.06 2.03 6.44
C ALA A 188 15.84 1.09 6.52
N ASN A 189 14.72 1.58 7.03
CA ASN A 189 13.47 0.84 7.23
C ASN A 189 12.42 1.11 6.13
N LEU A 190 12.78 1.73 5.00
CA LEU A 190 11.81 2.02 3.92
C LEU A 190 11.10 0.77 3.42
N LYS A 191 11.85 -0.31 3.24
CA LYS A 191 11.29 -1.62 2.87
C LYS A 191 10.24 -2.09 3.87
N GLN A 192 10.49 -1.93 5.17
CA GLN A 192 9.55 -2.35 6.22
C GLN A 192 8.26 -1.52 6.17
N ILE A 193 8.39 -0.20 6.14
CA ILE A 193 7.26 0.72 6.04
C ILE A 193 6.42 0.42 4.80
N ALA A 194 7.06 0.10 3.67
CA ALA A 194 6.37 -0.20 2.43
C ALA A 194 5.63 -1.54 2.47
N PHE A 195 6.19 -2.58 3.08
CA PHE A 195 5.48 -3.85 3.28
C PHE A 195 4.31 -3.74 4.27
N ASP A 196 4.47 -2.97 5.36
CA ASP A 196 3.37 -2.68 6.28
C ASP A 196 2.25 -1.91 5.54
N THR A 197 2.61 -0.90 4.74
CA THR A 197 1.65 -0.11 3.94
C THR A 197 0.96 -0.97 2.89
N LEU A 198 1.69 -1.89 2.23
CA LEU A 198 1.12 -2.81 1.25
C LEU A 198 0.08 -3.74 1.90
N ALA A 199 0.39 -4.29 3.08
CA ALA A 199 -0.55 -5.15 3.81
C ALA A 199 -1.82 -4.40 4.22
N ASN A 200 -1.72 -3.11 4.58
CA ASN A 200 -2.89 -2.29 4.94
C ASN A 200 -3.84 -2.02 3.76
N ILE A 201 -3.32 -1.94 2.53
CA ILE A 201 -4.13 -1.63 1.33
C ILE A 201 -4.52 -2.87 0.52
N ALA A 202 -3.97 -4.05 0.85
CA ALA A 202 -4.00 -5.23 0.00
C ALA A 202 -5.41 -5.69 -0.37
N GLU A 203 -6.38 -5.59 0.54
CA GLU A 203 -7.77 -5.95 0.31
C GLU A 203 -8.41 -5.19 -0.87
N GLU A 204 -8.01 -3.93 -1.12
CA GLU A 204 -8.55 -3.09 -2.20
C GLU A 204 -7.70 -3.10 -3.47
N VAL A 205 -6.54 -3.76 -3.48
CA VAL A 205 -5.67 -3.83 -4.66
C VAL A 205 -6.31 -4.69 -5.74
N VAL A 206 -6.54 -4.09 -6.91
CA VAL A 206 -6.99 -4.78 -8.13
C VAL A 206 -5.96 -4.57 -9.22
N LEU A 207 -5.36 -5.66 -9.68
CA LEU A 207 -4.33 -5.67 -10.71
C LEU A 207 -4.97 -5.82 -12.09
N CYS A 208 -4.60 -4.94 -13.01
CA CYS A 208 -5.13 -4.96 -14.39
C CYS A 208 -4.21 -5.73 -15.35
N GLY A 209 -2.95 -5.97 -14.97
CA GLY A 209 -1.97 -6.77 -15.72
C GLY A 209 -1.37 -6.07 -16.94
N GLY A 210 -1.88 -4.88 -17.29
CA GLY A 210 -1.38 -4.05 -18.38
C GLY A 210 -0.11 -3.26 -18.02
N GLU A 211 0.09 -2.96 -16.73
CA GLU A 211 1.25 -2.21 -16.25
C GLU A 211 2.34 -3.12 -15.71
N GLU A 212 3.61 -2.76 -15.96
CA GLU A 212 4.76 -3.47 -15.38
C GLU A 212 4.75 -3.39 -13.84
N ALA A 213 4.21 -2.30 -13.27
CA ALA A 213 4.03 -2.15 -11.84
C ALA A 213 3.17 -3.27 -11.22
N ASP A 214 2.09 -3.70 -11.90
CA ASP A 214 1.24 -4.80 -11.44
C ASP A 214 2.02 -6.13 -11.40
N ARG A 215 2.79 -6.40 -12.46
CA ARG A 215 3.61 -7.62 -12.54
C ARG A 215 4.69 -7.65 -11.48
N LEU A 216 5.32 -6.50 -11.20
CA LEU A 216 6.30 -6.34 -10.13
C LEU A 216 5.68 -6.49 -8.76
N LEU A 217 4.53 -5.85 -8.49
CA LEU A 217 3.85 -5.91 -7.21
C LEU A 217 3.47 -7.35 -6.85
N LEU A 218 2.86 -8.08 -7.78
CA LEU A 218 2.56 -9.49 -7.60
C LEU A 218 3.83 -10.34 -7.43
N GLY A 219 4.89 -10.03 -8.19
CA GLY A 219 6.18 -10.70 -8.06
C GLY A 219 6.81 -10.52 -6.68
N VAL A 220 6.73 -9.30 -6.13
CA VAL A 220 7.21 -8.95 -4.78
C VAL A 220 6.47 -9.73 -3.72
N VAL A 221 5.13 -9.78 -3.78
CA VAL A 221 4.31 -10.50 -2.80
C VAL A 221 4.65 -12.00 -2.82
N LEU A 222 4.68 -12.63 -4.00
CA LEU A 222 4.98 -14.05 -4.11
C LEU A 222 6.42 -14.39 -3.67
N ALA A 223 7.40 -13.60 -4.08
CA ALA A 223 8.78 -13.76 -3.62
C ALA A 223 8.91 -13.57 -2.10
N GLY A 224 8.13 -12.63 -1.55
CA GLY A 224 8.10 -12.34 -0.12
C GLY A 224 7.53 -13.47 0.72
N VAL A 225 6.52 -14.19 0.25
CA VAL A 225 5.98 -15.40 0.91
C VAL A 225 7.09 -16.46 1.08
N VAL A 226 7.93 -16.62 0.07
CA VAL A 226 9.03 -17.59 0.07
C VAL A 226 10.25 -17.10 0.86
N SER A 227 10.27 -15.82 1.26
CA SER A 227 11.40 -15.22 1.95
C SER A 227 11.79 -15.95 3.24
N GLY A 228 13.10 -15.98 3.50
CA GLY A 228 13.65 -16.36 4.79
C GLY A 228 13.55 -15.26 5.84
N ASP A 229 13.34 -14.01 5.41
CA ASP A 229 13.08 -12.89 6.32
C ASP A 229 11.67 -13.02 6.88
N ARG A 230 11.58 -13.20 8.20
CA ARG A 230 10.33 -13.36 8.94
C ARG A 230 9.35 -12.23 8.69
N PHE A 231 9.80 -10.98 8.74
CA PHE A 231 8.94 -9.81 8.61
C PHE A 231 8.35 -9.76 7.19
N VAL A 232 9.21 -9.95 6.18
CA VAL A 232 8.77 -9.96 4.78
C VAL A 232 7.78 -11.10 4.54
N ALA A 233 8.03 -12.30 5.07
CA ALA A 233 7.13 -13.43 4.93
C ALA A 233 5.76 -13.15 5.56
N LEU A 234 5.71 -12.62 6.78
CA LEU A 234 4.45 -12.27 7.45
C LEU A 234 3.63 -11.27 6.62
N ARG A 235 4.24 -10.15 6.23
CA ARG A 235 3.52 -9.09 5.49
C ARG A 235 3.13 -9.48 4.07
N SER A 236 3.94 -10.32 3.42
CA SER A 236 3.62 -10.80 2.09
C SER A 236 2.51 -11.86 2.12
N MET A 237 2.45 -12.71 3.14
CA MET A 237 1.33 -13.64 3.32
C MET A 237 0.04 -12.89 3.64
N ASP A 238 0.09 -11.92 4.55
CA ASP A 238 -1.06 -11.05 4.87
C ASP A 238 -1.61 -10.36 3.61
N ALA A 239 -0.73 -9.69 2.85
CA ALA A 239 -1.10 -9.08 1.59
C ALA A 239 -1.64 -10.09 0.56
N LEU A 240 -1.01 -11.27 0.43
CA LEU A 240 -1.43 -12.31 -0.51
C LEU A 240 -2.85 -12.81 -0.19
N ALA A 241 -3.12 -13.11 1.08
CA ALA A 241 -4.42 -13.61 1.53
C ALA A 241 -5.54 -12.59 1.25
N GLN A 242 -5.29 -11.31 1.54
CA GLN A 242 -6.26 -10.23 1.31
C GLN A 242 -6.50 -9.94 -0.17
N MET A 243 -5.46 -9.93 -1.00
CA MET A 243 -5.58 -9.54 -2.41
C MET A 243 -6.01 -10.69 -3.33
N ALA A 244 -5.81 -11.95 -2.93
CA ALA A 244 -6.09 -13.12 -3.76
C ALA A 244 -7.51 -13.15 -4.36
N PRO A 245 -8.59 -12.88 -3.60
CA PRO A 245 -9.97 -12.97 -4.12
C PRO A 245 -10.27 -12.03 -5.31
N ARG A 246 -9.56 -10.90 -5.41
CA ARG A 246 -9.77 -9.90 -6.47
C ARG A 246 -8.86 -10.09 -7.68
N ASN A 247 -7.85 -10.95 -7.57
CA ASN A 247 -6.73 -11.02 -8.52
C ASN A 247 -6.49 -12.43 -9.09
N GLU A 248 -7.53 -13.29 -9.06
CA GLU A 248 -7.48 -14.70 -9.49
C GLU A 248 -6.77 -14.88 -10.84
N LEU A 249 -7.16 -14.12 -11.87
CA LEU A 249 -6.66 -14.28 -13.25
C LEU A 249 -5.14 -14.10 -13.37
N LEU A 250 -4.56 -13.18 -12.61
CA LEU A 250 -3.12 -12.89 -12.66
C LEU A 250 -2.33 -13.75 -11.67
N LEU A 251 -2.98 -14.19 -10.59
CA LEU A 251 -2.35 -14.89 -9.50
C LEU A 251 -2.28 -16.41 -9.75
N VAL A 252 -3.37 -17.05 -10.21
CA VAL A 252 -3.42 -18.50 -10.45
C VAL A 252 -2.26 -19.01 -11.32
N PRO A 253 -1.89 -18.36 -12.44
CA PRO A 253 -0.77 -18.81 -13.28
C PRO A 253 0.61 -18.72 -12.60
N ARG A 254 0.73 -17.97 -11.50
CA ARG A 254 2.00 -17.70 -10.80
C ARG A 254 2.13 -18.46 -9.48
N ILE A 255 1.08 -19.15 -9.03
CA ILE A 255 1.15 -20.03 -7.86
C ILE A 255 1.83 -21.33 -8.27
N ASP A 256 3.07 -21.48 -7.85
CA ASP A 256 3.91 -22.64 -8.14
C ASP A 256 4.14 -23.52 -6.89
N THR A 257 4.88 -24.59 -7.08
CA THR A 257 5.25 -25.53 -6.01
C THR A 257 6.14 -24.90 -4.95
N GLN A 258 6.84 -23.80 -5.25
CA GLN A 258 7.71 -23.12 -4.30
C GLN A 258 6.87 -22.33 -3.29
N VAL A 259 5.86 -21.60 -3.77
CA VAL A 259 4.91 -20.87 -2.92
C VAL A 259 4.09 -21.86 -2.07
N CYS A 260 3.45 -22.85 -2.69
CA CYS A 260 2.67 -23.86 -1.96
C CYS A 260 3.54 -24.67 -0.99
N GLY A 261 4.74 -25.08 -1.44
CA GLY A 261 5.76 -25.73 -0.62
C GLY A 261 6.08 -24.96 0.65
N ARG A 262 6.33 -23.66 0.50
CA ARG A 262 6.61 -22.80 1.65
C ARG A 262 5.42 -22.72 2.60
N LEU A 263 4.22 -22.44 2.11
CA LEU A 263 3.02 -22.31 2.95
C LEU A 263 2.73 -23.59 3.75
N VAL A 264 2.80 -24.75 3.10
CA VAL A 264 2.62 -26.05 3.78
C VAL A 264 3.71 -26.29 4.83
N SER A 265 4.97 -25.92 4.53
CA SER A 265 6.06 -26.07 5.51
C SER A 265 5.89 -25.22 6.77
N LEU A 266 5.22 -24.07 6.66
CA LEU A 266 4.95 -23.18 7.78
C LEU A 266 3.90 -23.76 8.75
N LEU A 267 3.12 -24.76 8.32
CA LEU A 267 2.13 -25.42 9.17
C LEU A 267 2.72 -26.22 10.33
N SER A 268 3.99 -26.63 10.21
CA SER A 268 4.71 -27.37 11.26
C SER A 268 5.58 -26.47 12.15
N VAL A 269 5.55 -25.15 11.93
CA VAL A 269 6.37 -24.17 12.68
C VAL A 269 5.63 -23.75 13.96
N ARG A 270 6.38 -23.58 15.06
CA ARG A 270 5.81 -23.16 16.37
C ARG A 270 5.38 -21.70 16.43
N ASP A 271 5.64 -20.96 15.36
CA ASP A 271 5.37 -19.54 15.31
C ASP A 271 3.91 -19.30 14.92
N VAL A 272 3.11 -18.93 15.91
CA VAL A 272 1.66 -18.83 15.77
C VAL A 272 1.25 -17.84 14.69
N LEU A 273 2.00 -16.75 14.48
CA LEU A 273 1.68 -15.75 13.46
C LEU A 273 1.95 -16.28 12.04
N LEU A 274 3.11 -16.92 11.83
CA LEU A 274 3.41 -17.53 10.53
C LEU A 274 2.44 -18.67 10.22
N LEU A 275 2.12 -19.50 11.21
CA LEU A 275 1.14 -20.59 11.09
C LEU A 275 -0.24 -20.05 10.68
N HIS A 276 -0.72 -19.03 11.38
CA HIS A 276 -2.03 -18.43 11.13
C HIS A 276 -2.13 -17.84 9.72
N LEU A 277 -1.15 -17.02 9.32
CA LEU A 277 -1.13 -16.42 7.99
C LEU A 277 -0.92 -17.43 6.86
N ALA A 278 -0.16 -18.50 7.13
CA ALA A 278 -0.02 -19.61 6.17
C ALA A 278 -1.36 -20.31 5.94
N LEU A 279 -2.14 -20.55 7.01
CA LEU A 279 -3.49 -21.11 6.90
C LEU A 279 -4.42 -20.18 6.14
N GLU A 280 -4.42 -18.88 6.45
CA GLU A 280 -5.24 -17.89 5.72
C GLU A 280 -4.89 -17.85 4.23
N CYS A 281 -3.59 -17.85 3.89
CA CYS A 281 -3.15 -17.96 2.51
C CYS A 281 -3.65 -19.25 1.85
N LEU A 282 -3.48 -20.41 2.49
CA LEU A 282 -3.92 -21.68 1.92
C LEU A 282 -5.44 -21.71 1.69
N CYS A 283 -6.22 -21.16 2.62
CA CYS A 283 -7.66 -20.99 2.46
C CYS A 283 -7.97 -20.08 1.27
N ALA A 284 -7.42 -18.86 1.23
CA ALA A 284 -7.64 -17.91 0.15
C ALA A 284 -7.24 -18.48 -1.22
N LEU A 285 -6.11 -19.19 -1.30
CA LEU A 285 -5.66 -19.84 -2.54
C LEU A 285 -6.57 -21.00 -2.96
N SER A 286 -7.10 -21.77 -2.00
CA SER A 286 -8.01 -22.89 -2.30
C SER A 286 -9.34 -22.44 -2.91
N GLU A 287 -9.76 -21.20 -2.62
CA GLU A 287 -10.99 -20.61 -3.14
C GLU A 287 -10.84 -20.13 -4.60
N LEU A 288 -9.61 -20.01 -5.12
CA LEU A 288 -9.32 -19.61 -6.51
C LEU A 288 -9.48 -20.74 -7.53
N GLY A 289 -9.92 -21.93 -7.10
CA GLY A 289 -10.26 -23.04 -7.99
C GLY A 289 -9.24 -24.19 -8.01
N ARG A 290 -9.32 -25.01 -9.06
CA ARG A 290 -8.65 -26.33 -9.10
C ARG A 290 -7.13 -26.25 -9.17
N ALA A 291 -6.57 -25.33 -9.96
CA ALA A 291 -5.13 -25.30 -10.20
C ALA A 291 -4.31 -25.05 -8.91
N PRO A 292 -4.65 -24.05 -8.07
CA PRO A 292 -3.98 -23.88 -6.77
C PRO A 292 -4.24 -25.06 -5.82
N CYS A 293 -5.47 -25.58 -5.76
CA CYS A 293 -5.81 -26.76 -4.95
C CYS A 293 -4.93 -27.97 -5.29
N ASP A 294 -4.78 -28.27 -6.57
CA ASP A 294 -3.96 -29.38 -7.06
C ASP A 294 -2.47 -29.15 -6.73
N CYS A 295 -1.99 -27.89 -6.76
CA CYS A 295 -0.63 -27.54 -6.37
C CYS A 295 -0.39 -27.80 -4.88
N ILE A 296 -1.31 -27.36 -4.03
CA ILE A 296 -1.28 -27.58 -2.59
C ILE A 296 -1.29 -29.09 -2.29
N ALA A 297 -2.20 -29.86 -2.91
CA ALA A 297 -2.34 -31.29 -2.68
C ALA A 297 -1.10 -32.11 -3.10
N ARG A 298 -0.37 -31.65 -4.14
CA ARG A 298 0.88 -32.29 -4.58
C ARG A 298 2.08 -31.96 -3.70
N THR A 299 1.94 -30.98 -2.82
CA THR A 299 3.03 -30.58 -1.93
C THR A 299 3.17 -31.61 -0.81
N PRO A 300 4.34 -32.25 -0.65
CA PRO A 300 4.53 -33.24 0.40
C PRO A 300 4.35 -32.58 1.77
N GLY A 301 3.49 -33.17 2.61
CA GLY A 301 3.34 -32.75 4.00
C GLY A 301 4.66 -32.92 4.75
N VAL A 302 4.99 -31.94 5.59
CA VAL A 302 6.15 -32.05 6.49
C VAL A 302 5.76 -33.01 7.62
N ALA A 303 6.20 -34.26 7.50
CA ALA A 303 6.11 -35.28 8.55
C ALA A 303 7.04 -34.96 9.73
#